data_AF-A0A6A7LF68-F1
#
_entry.id   AF-A0A6A7LF68-F1
#
_cell.length_a   1.000
_cell.length_b   1.000
_cell.length_c   1.000
_cell.angle_alpha   90.00
_cell.angle_beta   90.00
_cell.angle_gamma   90.00
#
_symmetry.space_group_name_H-M   'P 1'
#
loop_
_entity.id
_entity.type
_entity.pdbx_description
1 polymer ?
#
loop_
_entity_poly.entity_id
_entity_poly.type
_entity_poly.pdbx_seq_one_letter_code
_entity_poly.pdbx_strand_id
1 'polypeptide(L)'
;MTILQKSICHWLSSNQFLLLAISLLSVLLLLFVNVSVVEMFDSISLTSDSSIISEVVFILTLVLIVIIPLPIVHKGIVPVAIASIGIPLLYAGTVIPITASSSSISTSTEEILFIIEGYFLLGVSMIAFSIISAYKPSLLYVKNRPKDTGVMSLEEYPLWDEIDEGANHVVSVGRFDDEVNIPLKNLMNEIETYLLWRYSYVLVAIHGIRYLANPNSYVPYSSFIFRDENGRMIGKGRFSSYLV
;
A
#
# COMPACT_ATOMS: atom_id res chain seq x y z
N MET A 1 -3.63 20.27 -3.24
CA MET A 1 -2.36 19.90 -2.60
C MET A 1 -1.53 21.16 -2.46
N THR A 2 -1.27 21.63 -1.24
CA THR A 2 -0.55 22.90 -0.99
C THR A 2 0.94 22.76 -1.28
N ILE A 3 1.65 23.87 -1.54
CA ILE A 3 3.11 23.88 -1.81
C ILE A 3 3.88 23.19 -0.67
N LEU A 4 3.43 23.41 0.58
CA LEU A 4 3.97 22.77 1.78
C LEU A 4 3.87 21.23 1.70
N GLN A 5 2.70 20.70 1.31
CA GLN A 5 2.47 19.26 1.23
C GLN A 5 3.37 18.60 0.18
N LYS A 6 3.55 19.24 -0.97
CA LYS A 6 4.47 18.75 -2.00
C LYS A 6 5.93 18.75 -1.50
N SER A 7 6.34 19.80 -0.80
CA SER A 7 7.69 19.90 -0.25
C SER A 7 7.98 18.82 0.81
N ILE A 8 7.00 18.53 1.67
CA ILE A 8 7.09 17.47 2.68
C ILE A 8 7.19 16.09 2.02
N CYS A 9 6.32 15.78 1.04
CA CYS A 9 6.37 14.51 0.32
C CYS A 9 7.69 14.32 -0.44
N HIS A 10 8.20 15.39 -1.06
CA HIS A 10 9.49 15.35 -1.75
C HIS A 10 10.63 15.06 -0.76
N TRP A 11 10.67 15.76 0.38
CA TRP A 11 11.67 15.52 1.41
C TRP A 11 11.62 14.09 1.98
N LEU A 12 10.43 13.58 2.26
CA LEU A 12 10.21 12.19 2.70
C LEU A 12 10.76 11.18 1.69
N SER A 13 10.50 11.40 0.40
CA SER A 13 10.99 10.52 -0.66
C SER A 13 12.51 10.57 -0.83
N SER A 14 13.10 11.75 -0.69
CA SER A 14 14.55 11.96 -0.81
C SER A 14 15.33 11.29 0.32
N ASN A 15 14.76 11.22 1.53
CA ASN A 15 15.41 10.67 2.72
C ASN A 15 14.89 9.27 3.09
N GLN A 16 14.33 8.54 2.13
CA GLN A 16 13.64 7.27 2.36
C GLN A 16 14.47 6.19 3.08
N PHE A 17 15.78 6.09 2.80
CA PHE A 17 16.65 5.09 3.44
C PHE A 17 16.95 5.43 4.89
N LEU A 18 17.17 6.71 5.18
CA LEU A 18 17.40 7.20 6.54
C LEU A 18 16.14 7.02 7.39
N LEU A 19 14.97 7.37 6.86
CA LEU A 19 13.69 7.19 7.56
C LEU A 19 13.38 5.72 7.82
N LEU A 20 13.71 4.84 6.87
CA LEU A 20 13.55 3.40 7.06
C LEU A 20 14.50 2.87 8.15
N ALA A 21 15.76 3.31 8.16
CA ALA A 21 16.72 2.93 9.21
C ALA A 21 16.26 3.40 10.60
N ILE A 22 15.78 4.64 10.71
CA ILE A 22 15.24 5.18 11.96
C ILE A 22 13.97 4.43 12.39
N SER A 23 13.08 4.08 11.46
CA SER A 23 11.90 3.28 11.77
C SER A 23 12.25 1.88 12.25
N LEU A 24 13.24 1.21 11.64
CA LEU A 24 13.70 -0.10 12.09
C LEU A 24 14.36 -0.02 13.48
N LEU A 25 15.16 1.01 13.72
CA LEU A 25 15.73 1.28 15.04
C LEU A 25 14.63 1.53 16.07
N SER A 26 13.58 2.26 15.70
CA SER A 26 12.42 2.51 16.56
C SER A 26 11.69 1.22 16.94
N VAL A 27 11.46 0.33 15.98
CA VAL A 27 10.85 -0.99 16.24
C VAL A 27 11.74 -1.84 17.15
N LEU A 28 13.06 -1.83 16.93
CA LEU A 28 14.01 -2.55 17.76
C LEU A 28 14.03 -2.02 19.20
N LEU A 29 14.06 -0.70 19.38
CA LEU A 29 13.97 -0.06 20.69
C LEU A 29 12.64 -0.38 21.38
N LEU A 30 11.54 -0.37 20.63
CA LEU A 30 10.22 -0.70 21.16
C LEU A 30 10.14 -2.16 21.63
N LEU A 31 10.82 -3.08 20.93
CA LEU A 31 10.96 -4.47 21.37
C LEU A 31 11.74 -4.58 22.68
N PHE A 32 12.84 -3.83 22.82
CA PHE A 32 13.58 -3.80 24.08
C PHE A 32 12.74 -3.24 25.24
N VAL A 33 11.96 -2.18 24.99
CA VAL A 33 11.00 -1.63 25.95
C VAL A 33 9.95 -2.67 26.32
N ASN A 34 9.36 -3.36 25.34
CA ASN A 34 8.35 -4.39 25.58
C ASN A 34 8.88 -5.53 26.45
N VAL A 35 10.05 -6.08 26.13
CA VAL A 35 10.71 -7.13 26.93
C VAL A 35 10.96 -6.64 28.36
N SER A 36 11.47 -5.41 28.51
CA SER A 36 11.72 -4.83 29.83
C SER A 36 10.43 -4.69 30.66
N VAL A 37 9.33 -4.26 30.03
CA VAL A 37 8.02 -4.12 30.69
C VAL A 37 7.44 -5.48 31.07
N VAL A 38 7.59 -6.48 30.22
CA VAL A 38 7.14 -7.86 30.48
C VAL A 38 7.94 -8.49 31.62
N GLU A 39 9.27 -8.37 31.62
CA GLU A 39 10.11 -8.84 32.73
C GLU A 39 9.80 -8.13 34.04
N MET A 40 9.50 -6.83 33.97
CA MET A 40 9.12 -6.06 35.15
C MET A 40 7.68 -6.30 35.60
N PHE A 41 6.82 -6.97 34.81
CA PHE A 41 5.39 -7.14 35.10
C PHE A 41 5.13 -7.74 36.49
N ASP A 42 5.87 -8.79 36.85
CA ASP A 42 5.78 -9.41 38.17
C ASP A 42 6.26 -8.48 39.30
N SER A 43 7.29 -7.67 39.05
CA SER A 43 7.90 -6.76 40.04
C SER A 43 7.17 -5.41 40.22
N ILE A 44 6.52 -4.92 39.15
CA ILE A 44 5.74 -3.66 39.15
C ILE A 44 4.48 -3.83 39.98
N SER A 45 3.89 -5.03 40.02
CA SER A 45 2.73 -5.35 40.86
C SER A 45 2.99 -5.17 42.37
N LEU A 46 4.26 -5.18 42.80
CA LEU A 46 4.68 -5.12 44.21
C LEU A 46 5.16 -3.73 44.67
N THR A 47 5.36 -2.77 43.77
CA THR A 47 5.97 -1.47 44.13
C THR A 47 5.05 -0.29 43.85
N SER A 48 4.50 0.27 44.93
CA SER A 48 3.54 1.37 44.96
C SER A 48 4.08 2.74 44.51
N ASP A 49 5.38 2.87 44.21
CA ASP A 49 6.07 4.14 43.87
C ASP A 49 6.51 4.25 42.39
N SER A 50 6.03 3.37 41.50
CA SER A 50 6.48 3.27 40.09
C SER A 50 5.86 4.28 39.10
N SER A 51 5.27 5.39 39.57
CA SER A 51 4.56 6.36 38.72
C SER A 51 5.46 7.05 37.69
N ILE A 52 6.69 7.40 38.06
CA ILE A 52 7.65 8.07 37.15
C ILE A 52 8.12 7.12 36.06
N ILE A 53 8.41 5.86 36.40
CA ILE A 53 8.91 4.87 35.44
C ILE A 53 7.82 4.53 34.42
N SER A 54 6.58 4.32 34.87
CA SER A 54 5.44 4.09 33.99
C SER A 54 5.18 5.28 33.05
N GLU A 55 5.23 6.51 33.55
CA GLU A 55 5.10 7.73 32.74
C GLU A 55 6.19 7.85 31.67
N VAL A 56 7.45 7.58 32.02
CA VAL A 56 8.56 7.57 31.07
C VAL A 56 8.36 6.50 29.99
N VAL A 57 7.93 5.29 30.35
CA VAL A 57 7.65 4.22 29.39
C VAL A 57 6.49 4.61 28.46
N PHE A 58 5.42 5.23 28.96
CA PHE A 58 4.33 5.71 28.13
C PHE A 58 4.79 6.75 27.09
N ILE A 59 5.54 7.76 27.54
CA ILE A 59 6.07 8.81 26.66
C ILE A 59 7.02 8.21 25.62
N LEU A 60 7.93 7.33 26.05
CA LEU A 60 8.89 6.67 25.17
C LEU A 60 8.18 5.84 24.09
N THR A 61 7.20 5.02 24.48
CA THR A 61 6.38 4.21 23.55
C THR A 61 5.69 5.09 22.52
N LEU A 62 5.08 6.21 22.94
CA LEU A 62 4.38 7.12 22.02
C LEU A 62 5.35 7.73 21.00
N VAL A 63 6.51 8.20 21.45
CA VAL A 63 7.55 8.78 20.58
C VAL A 63 8.02 7.76 19.54
N LEU A 64 8.31 6.53 19.97
CA LEU A 64 8.76 5.46 19.08
C LEU A 64 7.69 5.11 18.03
N ILE A 65 6.43 4.99 18.44
CA ILE A 65 5.32 4.64 17.56
C ILE A 65 5.08 5.69 16.46
N VAL A 66 5.19 6.98 16.76
CA VAL A 66 5.00 8.06 15.78
C VAL A 66 6.05 8.03 14.67
N ILE A 67 7.24 7.52 14.95
CA ILE A 67 8.35 7.44 14.00
C ILE A 67 8.13 6.32 12.97
N ILE A 68 7.51 5.20 13.37
CA ILE A 68 7.35 3.98 12.55
C ILE A 68 6.65 4.21 11.19
N PRO A 69 5.53 4.96 11.09
CA PRO A 69 4.84 5.13 9.80
C PRO A 69 5.50 6.15 8.86
N LEU A 70 6.42 7.00 9.31
CA LEU A 70 7.04 8.04 8.47
C LEU A 70 7.58 7.55 7.11
N PRO A 71 8.34 6.45 7.01
CA PRO A 71 8.86 5.95 5.73
C PRO A 71 7.77 5.52 4.74
N ILE A 72 6.60 5.08 5.21
CA ILE A 72 5.56 4.47 4.37
C ILE A 72 4.44 5.44 3.97
N VAL A 73 4.29 6.59 4.65
CA VAL A 73 3.19 7.56 4.41
C VAL A 73 3.13 8.04 2.96
N HIS A 74 4.28 8.16 2.29
CA HIS A 74 4.34 8.63 0.89
C HIS A 74 4.26 7.51 -0.15
N LYS A 75 4.19 6.23 0.25
CA LYS A 75 4.25 5.06 -0.66
C LYS A 75 2.89 4.55 -1.11
N GLY A 76 1.79 4.98 -0.48
CA GLY A 76 0.43 4.65 -0.91
C GLY A 76 -0.51 4.30 0.25
N ILE A 77 -1.80 4.12 -0.06
CA ILE A 77 -2.84 3.89 0.95
C ILE A 77 -2.74 2.52 1.63
N VAL A 78 -2.29 1.48 0.91
CA VAL A 78 -2.26 0.09 1.40
C VAL A 78 -1.26 -0.09 2.56
N PRO A 79 0.02 0.31 2.44
CA PRO A 79 0.95 0.26 3.58
C PRO A 79 0.48 1.07 4.78
N VAL A 80 -0.12 2.24 4.54
CA VAL A 80 -0.65 3.11 5.60
C VAL A 80 -1.79 2.45 6.35
N ALA A 81 -2.74 1.81 5.64
CA ALA A 81 -3.84 1.10 6.25
C ALA A 81 -3.34 -0.06 7.15
N ILE A 82 -2.39 -0.86 6.66
CA ILE A 82 -1.81 -1.96 7.44
C ILE A 82 -1.10 -1.42 8.69
N ALA A 83 -0.32 -0.35 8.55
CA ALA A 83 0.37 0.25 9.69
C ALA A 83 -0.59 0.87 10.70
N SER A 84 -1.71 1.45 10.25
CA SER A 84 -2.74 2.01 11.14
C SER A 84 -3.39 0.96 12.05
N ILE A 85 -3.40 -0.31 11.63
CA ILE A 85 -3.84 -1.45 12.45
C ILE A 85 -2.72 -1.89 13.39
N GLY A 86 -1.47 -1.93 12.90
CA GLY A 86 -0.31 -2.36 13.69
C GLY A 86 0.06 -1.42 14.85
N ILE A 87 -0.09 -0.11 14.67
CA ILE A 87 0.26 0.91 15.69
C ILE A 87 -0.52 0.73 17.00
N PRO A 88 -1.86 0.64 17.00
CA PRO A 88 -2.64 0.38 18.22
C PRO A 88 -2.26 -0.93 18.91
N LEU A 89 -1.94 -1.98 18.15
CA LEU A 89 -1.52 -3.27 18.69
C LEU A 89 -0.17 -3.18 19.41
N LEU A 90 0.80 -2.47 18.83
CA LEU A 90 2.09 -2.20 19.47
C LEU A 90 1.93 -1.39 20.76
N TYR A 91 1.06 -0.38 20.74
CA TYR A 91 0.74 0.41 21.92
C TYR A 91 0.09 -0.47 23.00
N ALA A 92 -0.95 -1.22 22.65
CA ALA A 92 -1.65 -2.12 23.57
C ALA A 92 -0.68 -3.13 24.22
N GLY A 93 0.14 -3.80 23.42
CA GLY A 93 1.12 -4.79 23.90
C GLY A 93 2.21 -4.24 24.83
N THR A 94 2.48 -2.93 24.81
CA THR A 94 3.49 -2.29 25.68
C THR A 94 2.88 -1.59 26.90
N VAL A 95 1.69 -1.01 26.77
CA VAL A 95 1.07 -0.13 27.76
C VAL A 95 0.13 -0.88 28.70
N ILE A 96 -0.61 -1.88 28.20
CA ILE A 96 -1.56 -2.67 29.00
C ILE A 96 -0.91 -3.28 30.25
N PRO A 97 0.25 -3.97 30.20
CA PRO A 97 0.86 -4.56 31.40
C PRO A 97 1.12 -3.55 32.54
N ILE A 98 1.38 -2.29 32.19
CA ILE A 98 1.64 -1.21 33.15
C ILE A 98 0.35 -0.74 33.82
N THR A 99 -0.77 -0.77 33.09
CA THR A 99 -2.09 -0.32 33.59
C THR A 99 -2.91 -1.44 34.24
N ALA A 100 -2.76 -2.68 33.77
CA ALA A 100 -3.54 -3.84 34.21
C ALA A 100 -3.15 -4.29 35.63
N SER A 101 -1.92 -4.02 36.06
CA SER A 101 -1.44 -4.24 37.43
C SER A 101 -2.26 -3.50 38.51
N SER A 102 -3.02 -2.47 38.13
CA SER A 102 -3.91 -1.71 39.01
C SER A 102 -5.34 -2.26 39.10
N SER A 103 -5.72 -3.20 38.23
CA SER A 103 -7.09 -3.68 38.09
C SER A 103 -7.26 -5.09 38.65
N SER A 104 -8.22 -5.26 39.56
CA SER A 104 -8.61 -6.49 40.23
C SER A 104 -9.29 -7.51 39.30
N ILE A 105 -8.68 -7.82 38.15
CA ILE A 105 -9.23 -8.77 37.18
C ILE A 105 -8.78 -10.17 37.59
N SER A 106 -9.75 -11.03 37.90
CA SER A 106 -9.57 -12.41 38.38
C SER A 106 -9.11 -13.39 37.29
N THR A 107 -8.34 -12.94 36.31
CA THR A 107 -7.71 -13.76 35.26
C THR A 107 -6.31 -14.16 35.70
N SER A 108 -5.86 -15.35 35.30
CA SER A 108 -4.50 -15.80 35.60
C SER A 108 -3.48 -14.83 34.96
N THR A 109 -2.40 -14.52 35.68
CA THR A 109 -1.34 -13.62 35.21
C THR A 109 -0.70 -14.10 33.91
N GLU A 110 -0.62 -15.43 33.74
CA GLU A 110 -0.12 -16.10 32.53
C GLU A 110 -1.00 -15.83 31.30
N GLU A 111 -2.34 -15.86 31.43
CA GLU A 111 -3.25 -15.54 30.33
C GLU A 111 -3.13 -14.09 29.88
N ILE A 112 -2.96 -13.17 30.83
CA ILE A 112 -2.80 -11.73 30.55
C ILE A 112 -1.50 -11.50 29.76
N LEU A 113 -0.39 -12.10 30.21
CA LEU A 113 0.90 -12.02 29.54
C LEU A 113 0.84 -12.59 28.11
N PHE A 114 0.21 -13.75 27.92
CA PHE A 114 0.05 -14.36 26.61
C PHE A 114 -0.72 -13.45 25.63
N ILE A 115 -1.79 -12.80 26.09
CA ILE A 115 -2.58 -11.87 25.27
C ILE A 115 -1.74 -10.63 24.91
N ILE A 116 -0.98 -10.09 25.86
CA ILE A 116 -0.13 -8.90 25.68
C ILE A 116 0.98 -9.18 24.65
N GLU A 117 1.69 -10.29 24.80
CA GLU A 117 2.71 -10.74 23.84
C GLU A 117 2.11 -10.95 22.46
N GLY A 118 0.92 -11.56 22.39
CA GLY A 118 0.17 -11.76 21.16
C GLY A 118 -0.15 -10.45 20.44
N TYR A 119 -0.63 -9.43 21.17
CA TYR A 119 -0.87 -8.10 20.60
C TYR A 119 0.42 -7.45 20.09
N PHE A 120 1.50 -7.51 20.87
CA PHE A 120 2.78 -6.93 20.46
C PHE A 120 3.32 -7.58 19.18
N LEU A 121 3.37 -8.92 19.15
CA LEU A 121 3.92 -9.68 18.02
C LEU A 121 3.07 -9.53 16.76
N LEU A 122 1.74 -9.49 16.91
CA LEU A 122 0.84 -9.18 15.80
C LEU A 122 1.07 -7.75 15.28
N GLY A 123 1.27 -6.77 16.16
CA GLY A 123 1.63 -5.40 15.81
C GLY A 123 2.92 -5.32 15.00
N VAL A 124 3.98 -6.00 15.46
CA VAL A 124 5.27 -6.09 14.73
C VAL A 124 5.08 -6.71 13.34
N SER A 125 4.30 -7.79 13.26
CA SER A 125 3.99 -8.46 11.98
C SER A 125 3.27 -7.51 11.00
N MET A 126 2.29 -6.74 11.46
CA MET A 126 1.58 -5.75 10.65
C MET A 126 2.53 -4.65 10.15
N ILE A 127 3.42 -4.13 11.01
CA ILE A 127 4.44 -3.16 10.59
C ILE A 127 5.38 -3.76 9.55
N ALA A 128 5.82 -5.02 9.74
CA ALA A 128 6.66 -5.71 8.77
C ALA A 128 5.96 -5.87 7.41
N PHE A 129 4.69 -6.31 7.38
CA PHE A 129 3.91 -6.39 6.15
C PHE A 129 3.71 -5.03 5.48
N SER A 130 3.52 -3.97 6.26
CA SER A 130 3.43 -2.61 5.75
C SER A 130 4.72 -2.16 5.06
N ILE A 131 5.88 -2.38 5.70
CA ILE A 131 7.20 -2.06 5.13
C ILE A 131 7.45 -2.90 3.86
N ILE A 132 7.15 -4.19 3.89
CA ILE A 132 7.28 -5.08 2.72
C ILE A 132 6.40 -4.59 1.57
N SER A 133 5.13 -4.26 1.84
CA SER A 133 4.22 -3.73 0.83
C SER A 133 4.70 -2.40 0.23
N ALA A 134 5.33 -1.54 1.04
CA ALA A 134 5.82 -0.24 0.61
C ALA A 134 7.13 -0.29 -0.20
N TYR A 135 8.07 -1.18 0.16
CA TYR A 135 9.44 -1.17 -0.38
C TYR A 135 9.76 -2.38 -1.27
N LYS A 136 9.12 -3.52 -1.03
CA LYS A 136 9.36 -4.75 -1.80
C LYS A 136 8.05 -5.55 -1.99
N PRO A 137 7.04 -4.96 -2.64
CA PRO A 137 5.75 -5.61 -2.83
C PRO A 137 5.85 -6.90 -3.66
N SER A 138 6.96 -7.10 -4.40
CA SER A 138 7.25 -8.34 -5.12
C SER A 138 7.33 -9.59 -4.26
N LEU A 139 7.62 -9.45 -2.96
CA LEU A 139 7.57 -10.58 -2.01
C LEU A 139 6.13 -11.06 -1.73
N LEU A 140 5.13 -10.20 -1.94
CA LEU A 140 3.72 -10.50 -1.69
C LEU A 140 2.98 -10.90 -2.97
N TYR A 141 3.65 -10.87 -4.12
CA TYR A 141 3.04 -11.23 -5.39
C TYR A 141 3.04 -12.74 -5.62
N VAL A 142 1.91 -13.23 -6.13
CA VAL A 142 1.76 -14.63 -6.53
C VAL A 142 2.68 -14.93 -7.71
N LYS A 143 3.23 -16.15 -7.74
CA LYS A 143 4.21 -16.68 -8.72
C LYS A 143 3.87 -16.44 -10.21
N ASN A 144 2.58 -16.22 -10.54
CA ASN A 144 2.09 -15.96 -11.90
C ASN A 144 1.85 -14.48 -12.19
N ARG A 145 2.48 -13.53 -11.48
CA ARG A 145 2.48 -12.13 -11.91
C ARG A 145 3.47 -11.97 -13.07
N PRO A 146 3.08 -11.34 -14.21
CA PRO A 146 4.02 -11.03 -15.27
C PRO A 146 5.18 -10.20 -14.70
N LYS A 147 6.42 -10.57 -15.05
CA LYS A 147 7.62 -9.85 -14.63
C LYS A 147 7.57 -8.45 -15.23
N ASP A 148 7.97 -7.44 -14.47
CA ASP A 148 8.07 -6.06 -14.94
C ASP A 148 9.21 -5.97 -15.98
N THR A 149 8.96 -6.42 -17.21
CA THR A 149 9.89 -6.30 -18.34
C THR A 149 9.74 -4.92 -18.95
N GLY A 150 10.64 -4.02 -18.55
CA GLY A 150 10.88 -2.76 -19.26
C GLY A 150 10.09 -1.58 -18.72
N VAL A 151 10.81 -0.49 -18.47
CA VAL A 151 10.26 0.87 -18.40
C VAL A 151 9.71 1.16 -19.79
N MET A 152 8.42 0.97 -19.99
CA MET A 152 7.78 1.38 -21.23
C MET A 152 7.59 2.90 -21.14
N SER A 153 8.45 3.65 -21.84
CA SER A 153 8.22 5.09 -22.03
C SER A 153 6.92 5.25 -22.78
N LEU A 154 6.15 6.30 -22.44
CA LEU A 154 4.90 6.66 -23.12
C LEU A 154 5.06 6.85 -24.65
N GLU A 155 6.30 6.86 -25.14
CA GLU A 155 6.70 7.07 -26.52
C GLU A 155 6.42 5.87 -27.44
N GLU A 156 6.27 4.65 -26.91
CA GLU A 156 6.11 3.46 -27.76
C GLU A 156 4.67 3.25 -28.26
N TYR A 157 3.66 3.74 -27.53
CA TYR A 157 2.24 3.55 -27.87
C TYR A 157 1.45 4.86 -27.75
N PRO A 158 0.88 5.38 -28.86
CA PRO A 158 0.05 6.59 -28.81
C PRO A 158 -1.21 6.39 -27.96
N LEU A 159 -1.60 7.42 -27.22
CA LEU A 159 -2.84 7.46 -26.45
C LEU A 159 -4.01 7.71 -27.39
N TRP A 160 -4.99 6.79 -27.39
CA TRP A 160 -6.19 6.92 -28.22
C TRP A 160 -7.00 8.18 -27.89
N ASP A 161 -7.05 8.54 -26.60
CA ASP A 161 -7.90 9.63 -26.12
C ASP A 161 -7.30 11.03 -26.29
N GLU A 162 -5.99 11.13 -26.56
CA GLU A 162 -5.29 12.42 -26.71
C GLU A 162 -5.12 12.85 -28.17
N ILE A 163 -5.43 11.97 -29.14
CA ILE A 163 -5.17 12.26 -30.56
C ILE A 163 -6.01 13.44 -31.07
N ASP A 164 -7.15 13.77 -30.44
CA ASP A 164 -8.08 14.78 -30.98
C ASP A 164 -8.68 15.74 -29.93
N GLU A 165 -7.93 16.25 -28.94
CA GLU A 165 -8.34 17.40 -28.07
C GLU A 165 -9.86 17.52 -27.71
N GLY A 166 -10.55 16.42 -27.38
CA GLY A 166 -11.97 16.46 -27.04
C GLY A 166 -12.95 16.68 -28.21
N ALA A 167 -12.53 16.58 -29.46
CA ALA A 167 -13.43 16.40 -30.58
C ALA A 167 -13.89 14.94 -30.64
N ASN A 168 -15.14 14.73 -30.28
CA ASN A 168 -15.91 13.50 -30.42
C ASN A 168 -15.43 12.61 -31.57
N HIS A 169 -15.24 11.31 -31.29
CA HIS A 169 -14.91 10.21 -32.20
C HIS A 169 -15.85 10.10 -33.43
N VAL A 170 -15.82 11.08 -34.33
CA VAL A 170 -16.60 11.16 -35.57
C VAL A 170 -15.71 11.49 -36.77
N VAL A 171 -14.43 11.80 -36.58
CA VAL A 171 -13.54 12.07 -37.71
C VAL A 171 -12.29 11.23 -37.54
N SER A 172 -12.36 10.01 -38.08
CA SER A 172 -11.14 9.27 -38.34
C SER A 172 -10.35 10.06 -39.38
N VAL A 173 -9.05 10.25 -39.17
CA VAL A 173 -8.17 10.80 -40.19
C VAL A 173 -8.13 9.80 -41.36
N GLY A 174 -9.03 9.99 -42.31
CA GLY A 174 -8.99 9.50 -43.69
C GLY A 174 -8.84 8.00 -43.89
N ARG A 175 -9.90 7.21 -43.66
CA ARG A 175 -10.33 6.03 -44.46
C ARG A 175 -11.41 5.16 -43.81
N PHE A 176 -11.81 5.42 -42.56
CA PHE A 176 -12.58 4.47 -41.75
C PHE A 176 -13.82 5.10 -41.07
N ASP A 177 -14.41 6.13 -41.69
CA ASP A 177 -15.52 6.93 -41.13
C ASP A 177 -16.87 6.18 -41.00
N ASP A 178 -16.94 4.93 -41.46
CA ASP A 178 -18.17 4.14 -41.50
C ASP A 178 -18.30 3.12 -40.35
N GLU A 179 -17.34 3.06 -39.41
CA GLU A 179 -17.37 2.06 -38.35
C GLU A 179 -18.03 2.56 -37.06
N VAL A 180 -18.96 1.74 -36.53
CA VAL A 180 -19.68 2.04 -35.28
C VAL A 180 -18.70 1.96 -34.11
N ASN A 181 -18.57 3.08 -33.40
CA ASN A 181 -17.83 3.15 -32.15
C ASN A 181 -18.64 2.49 -31.02
N ILE A 182 -18.01 1.52 -30.36
CA ILE A 182 -18.58 0.81 -29.21
C ILE A 182 -17.79 1.13 -27.95
N PRO A 183 -18.42 1.07 -26.76
CA PRO A 183 -17.68 1.12 -25.51
C PRO A 183 -16.62 0.02 -25.47
N LEU A 184 -15.39 0.36 -25.07
CA LEU A 184 -14.29 -0.61 -24.96
C LEU A 184 -14.65 -1.83 -24.10
N LYS A 185 -15.51 -1.64 -23.10
CA LYS A 185 -16.02 -2.70 -22.21
C LYS A 185 -16.78 -3.81 -22.95
N ASN A 186 -17.36 -3.51 -24.12
CA ASN A 186 -18.07 -4.52 -24.91
C ASN A 186 -17.13 -5.53 -25.58
N LEU A 187 -15.83 -5.20 -25.69
CA LEU A 187 -14.79 -6.10 -26.20
C LEU A 187 -14.15 -6.96 -25.10
N MET A 188 -14.57 -6.75 -23.84
CA MET A 188 -14.04 -7.41 -22.67
C MET A 188 -14.96 -8.52 -22.17
N ASN A 189 -14.37 -9.55 -21.59
CA ASN A 189 -15.11 -10.56 -20.83
C ASN A 189 -15.59 -9.98 -19.49
N GLU A 190 -16.51 -10.67 -18.81
CA GLU A 190 -17.06 -10.21 -17.52
C GLU A 190 -15.97 -10.03 -16.44
N ILE A 191 -15.03 -10.97 -16.38
CA ILE A 191 -13.88 -10.93 -15.45
C ILE A 191 -12.98 -9.72 -15.76
N GLU A 192 -12.75 -9.46 -17.04
CA GLU A 192 -11.93 -8.34 -17.52
C GLU A 192 -12.57 -7.00 -17.16
N THR A 193 -13.89 -6.92 -17.32
CA THR A 193 -14.70 -5.76 -16.94
C THR A 193 -14.59 -5.48 -15.44
N TYR A 194 -14.62 -6.52 -14.60
CA TYR A 194 -14.44 -6.36 -13.16
C TYR A 194 -13.04 -5.89 -12.78
N LEU A 195 -12.01 -6.21 -13.58
CA LEU A 195 -10.61 -5.83 -13.31
C LEU A 195 -10.22 -4.46 -13.89
N LEU A 196 -11.10 -3.78 -14.62
CA LEU A 196 -10.85 -2.47 -15.24
C LEU A 196 -10.36 -1.40 -14.26
N TRP A 197 -10.79 -1.44 -13.00
CA TRP A 197 -10.38 -0.46 -11.99
C TRP A 197 -8.86 -0.47 -11.73
N ARG A 198 -8.18 -1.58 -12.05
CA ARG A 198 -6.73 -1.72 -11.91
C ARG A 198 -5.95 -0.96 -12.98
N TYR A 199 -6.58 -0.68 -14.13
CA TYR A 199 -5.93 -0.12 -15.31
C TYR A 199 -6.25 1.36 -15.50
N SER A 200 -5.22 2.16 -15.80
CA SER A 200 -5.37 3.52 -16.36
C SER A 200 -5.66 3.46 -17.84
N TYR A 201 -4.98 2.56 -18.55
CA TYR A 201 -5.11 2.37 -20.00
C TYR A 201 -5.04 0.89 -20.34
N VAL A 202 -5.70 0.49 -21.41
CA VAL A 202 -5.68 -0.87 -21.96
C VAL A 202 -5.03 -0.81 -23.34
N LEU A 203 -4.20 -1.81 -23.65
CA LEU A 203 -3.56 -1.90 -24.95
C LEU A 203 -4.55 -2.50 -25.96
N VAL A 204 -4.88 -1.72 -26.98
CA VAL A 204 -5.88 -2.05 -28.00
C VAL A 204 -5.28 -1.91 -29.38
N ALA A 205 -5.56 -2.86 -30.27
CA ALA A 205 -5.29 -2.69 -31.70
C ALA A 205 -6.52 -2.06 -32.35
N ILE A 206 -6.33 -0.90 -32.97
CA ILE A 206 -7.33 -0.19 -33.74
C ILE A 206 -6.79 -0.10 -35.17
N HIS A 207 -7.49 -0.69 -36.13
CA HIS A 207 -7.05 -0.75 -37.54
C HIS A 207 -5.60 -1.27 -37.73
N GLY A 208 -5.17 -2.22 -36.88
CA GLY A 208 -3.83 -2.81 -36.94
C GLY A 208 -2.72 -1.98 -36.28
N ILE A 209 -3.02 -0.79 -35.78
CA ILE A 209 -2.10 0.05 -35.01
C ILE A 209 -2.39 -0.12 -33.52
N ARG A 210 -1.35 -0.17 -32.70
CA ARG A 210 -1.46 -0.38 -31.24
C ARG A 210 -1.60 0.96 -30.53
N TYR A 211 -2.66 1.12 -29.75
CA TYR A 211 -2.97 2.31 -28.97
C TYR A 211 -3.19 1.97 -27.49
N LEU A 212 -2.97 2.95 -26.63
CA LEU A 212 -3.39 2.91 -25.23
C LEU A 212 -4.73 3.67 -25.09
N ALA A 213 -5.79 2.93 -24.77
CA ALA A 213 -7.14 3.47 -24.65
C ALA A 213 -7.60 3.48 -23.18
N ASN A 214 -8.29 4.54 -22.74
CA ASN A 214 -8.89 4.56 -21.41
C ASN A 214 -9.99 3.49 -21.29
N PRO A 215 -10.10 2.78 -20.15
CA PRO A 215 -11.20 1.86 -19.84
C PRO A 215 -12.63 2.32 -20.17
N ASN A 216 -12.86 3.63 -20.21
CA ASN A 216 -14.17 4.22 -20.48
C ASN A 216 -14.29 4.84 -21.88
N SER A 217 -13.29 4.71 -22.74
CA SER A 217 -13.33 5.26 -24.08
C SER A 217 -14.17 4.41 -25.04
N TYR A 218 -14.46 5.02 -26.19
CA TYR A 218 -15.12 4.35 -27.30
C TYR A 218 -14.08 4.02 -28.35
N VAL A 219 -14.18 2.81 -28.89
CA VAL A 219 -13.27 2.29 -29.92
C VAL A 219 -14.08 1.72 -31.07
N PRO A 220 -13.53 1.70 -32.31
CA PRO A 220 -14.20 1.07 -33.44
C PRO A 220 -14.48 -0.41 -33.19
N TYR A 221 -15.60 -0.93 -33.70
CA TYR A 221 -16.02 -2.33 -33.50
C TYR A 221 -14.95 -3.37 -33.91
N SER A 222 -14.17 -3.09 -34.95
CA SER A 222 -13.06 -3.93 -35.43
C SER A 222 -11.87 -4.01 -34.47
N SER A 223 -11.87 -3.23 -33.40
CA SER A 223 -10.78 -3.19 -32.44
C SER A 223 -10.69 -4.48 -31.64
N PHE A 224 -9.47 -4.89 -31.29
CA PHE A 224 -9.26 -6.03 -30.40
C PHE A 224 -8.29 -5.68 -29.27
N ILE A 225 -8.57 -6.24 -28.09
CA ILE A 225 -7.75 -6.06 -26.89
C ILE A 225 -6.59 -7.05 -26.91
N PHE A 226 -5.39 -6.57 -26.66
CA PHE A 226 -4.23 -7.44 -26.52
C PHE A 226 -4.28 -8.21 -25.20
N ARG A 227 -4.04 -9.52 -25.31
CA ARG A 227 -3.99 -10.44 -24.18
C ARG A 227 -2.65 -11.17 -24.17
N ASP A 228 -2.15 -11.43 -22.96
CA ASP A 228 -1.00 -12.29 -22.72
C ASP A 228 -1.31 -13.76 -23.08
N GLU A 229 -0.29 -14.62 -23.14
CA GLU A 229 -0.41 -16.07 -23.39
C GLU A 229 -1.40 -16.76 -22.43
N ASN A 230 -1.60 -16.18 -21.24
CA ASN A 230 -2.54 -16.64 -20.23
C ASN A 230 -3.97 -16.09 -20.40
N GLY A 231 -4.26 -15.37 -21.49
CA GLY A 231 -5.56 -14.75 -21.75
C GLY A 231 -5.86 -13.51 -20.89
N ARG A 232 -4.85 -12.89 -20.28
CA ARG A 232 -5.01 -11.70 -19.43
C ARG A 232 -4.85 -10.43 -20.24
N MET A 233 -5.71 -9.44 -20.04
CA MET A 233 -5.57 -8.13 -20.70
C MET A 233 -4.25 -7.46 -20.33
N ILE A 234 -3.63 -6.85 -21.34
CA ILE A 234 -2.41 -6.07 -21.19
C ILE A 234 -2.81 -4.59 -21.10
N GLY A 235 -2.35 -3.89 -20.07
CA GLY A 235 -2.64 -2.46 -19.92
C GLY A 235 -1.79 -1.77 -18.87
N LYS A 236 -1.78 -0.44 -18.87
CA LYS A 236 -1.04 0.36 -17.88
C LYS A 236 -1.82 0.40 -16.57
N GLY A 237 -1.20 0.04 -15.45
CA GLY A 237 -1.86 0.07 -14.14
C GLY A 237 -2.13 1.51 -13.63
N ARG A 238 -3.20 1.72 -12.83
CA ARG A 238 -3.48 3.04 -12.22
C ARG A 238 -2.47 3.49 -11.20
N PHE A 239 -1.97 2.53 -10.43
CA PHE A 239 -1.04 2.75 -9.33
C PHE A 239 0.36 2.23 -9.66
N SER A 240 0.63 1.99 -10.95
CA SER A 240 1.89 1.46 -11.46
C SER A 240 2.30 2.26 -12.67
N SER A 241 3.57 2.65 -12.76
CA SER A 241 4.12 3.29 -13.96
C SER A 241 4.31 2.31 -15.14
N TYR A 242 3.96 1.02 -14.95
CA TYR A 242 4.26 -0.08 -15.87
C TYR A 242 2.99 -0.78 -16.41
N LEU A 243 3.13 -1.49 -17.55
CA LEU A 243 2.10 -2.40 -18.06
C LEU A 243 1.94 -3.64 -17.16
N VAL A 244 0.72 -4.16 -17.08
CA VAL A 244 0.27 -5.28 -16.24
C VAL A 244 -0.60 -6.22 -17.06
#